data_AF-D0UNL3-F1
#
_entry.id   AF-D0UNL3-F1
#
_cell.length_a   1.000
_cell.length_b   1.000
_cell.length_c   1.000
_cell.angle_alpha   90.00
_cell.angle_beta   90.00
_cell.angle_gamma   90.00
#
_symmetry.space_group_name_H-M   'P 1'
#
loop_
_entity.id
_entity.type
_entity.pdbx_description
1 polymer ?
#
loop_
_entity_poly.entity_id
_entity_poly.type
_entity_poly.pdbx_seq_one_letter_code
_entity_poly.pdbx_strand_id
1 'polypeptide(L)'
;IRDVKVIYHITGAITFVNEIPWVAEPIYVAQWGTMWIMMRREKRDRRHFKRMRFPPFDDEEPPLDYSDNVLDVEPLEAIQLDLDADEDKPVAEWFYDHRPLLDTKYMNGPTYRKWQLALPQMATLYRLANQLLTDLVDDNYFYLFDLKSFYTAKALNMAIPGGPKFEPLVKDSNTQD
;
A
#
# COMPACT_ATOMS: atom_id res chain seq x y z
N ILE A 1 7.20 10.02 12.36
CA ILE A 1 8.54 9.92 11.71
C ILE A 1 8.86 8.44 11.50
N ARG A 2 9.66 8.08 10.49
CA ARG A 2 10.13 6.70 10.30
C ARG A 2 11.65 6.67 10.39
N ASP A 3 12.16 6.12 11.48
CA ASP A 3 13.59 5.88 11.66
C ASP A 3 13.96 4.53 11.04
N VAL A 4 15.00 4.55 10.20
CA VAL A 4 15.46 3.37 9.47
C VAL A 4 16.94 3.11 9.74
N LYS A 5 17.32 1.83 9.71
CA LYS A 5 18.72 1.46 9.84
C LYS A 5 19.46 1.83 8.56
N VAL A 6 20.63 2.45 8.70
CA VAL A 6 21.50 2.81 7.58
C VAL A 6 22.86 2.13 7.69
N ILE A 7 23.45 1.82 6.54
CA ILE A 7 24.86 1.46 6.41
C ILE A 7 25.51 2.54 5.55
N TYR A 8 26.59 3.14 6.04
CA TYR A 8 27.31 4.20 5.34
C TYR A 8 28.79 3.84 5.17
N HIS A 9 29.40 4.37 4.11
CA HIS A 9 30.84 4.26 3.91
C HIS A 9 31.56 5.20 4.89
N ILE A 10 32.68 4.77 5.48
CA ILE A 10 33.40 5.53 6.54
C ILE A 10 33.85 6.93 6.09
N THR A 11 34.09 7.11 4.79
CA THR A 11 34.46 8.42 4.21
C THR A 11 33.25 9.29 3.83
N GLY A 12 32.02 8.82 4.05
CA GLY A 12 30.80 9.54 3.67
C GLY A 12 30.43 9.48 2.18
N ALA A 13 31.07 8.62 1.39
CA ALA A 13 30.87 8.57 -0.06
C ALA A 13 29.46 8.06 -0.47
N ILE A 14 28.86 7.19 0.33
CA ILE A 14 27.54 6.61 0.06
C ILE A 14 26.88 6.13 1.36
N THR A 15 25.55 6.20 1.39
CA THR A 15 24.71 5.72 2.49
C THR A 15 23.53 4.93 1.93
N PHE A 16 23.33 3.71 2.42
CA PHE A 16 22.22 2.83 2.05
C PHE A 16 21.28 2.60 3.22
N VAL A 17 19.99 2.49 2.94
CA VAL A 17 19.00 2.00 3.91
C VAL A 17 19.11 0.47 3.98
N ASN A 18 19.37 -0.05 5.18
CA ASN A 18 19.56 -1.48 5.46
C ASN A 18 18.36 -2.06 6.21
N GLU A 19 17.18 -1.94 5.61
CA GLU A 19 15.94 -2.50 6.15
C GLU A 19 15.01 -2.93 5.03
N ILE A 20 14.28 -4.02 5.25
CA ILE A 20 13.21 -4.49 4.36
C ILE A 20 11.88 -4.16 5.05
N PRO A 21 10.96 -3.42 4.40
CA PRO A 21 9.72 -2.96 5.03
C PRO A 21 8.66 -4.08 5.05
N TRP A 22 8.82 -5.03 5.98
CA TRP A 22 7.81 -6.07 6.21
C TRP A 22 6.55 -5.49 6.85
N VAL A 23 5.39 -5.89 6.35
CA VAL A 23 4.08 -5.49 6.88
C VAL A 23 3.18 -6.71 7.02
N ALA A 24 2.27 -6.70 8.01
CA ALA A 24 1.19 -7.67 8.07
C ALA A 24 0.09 -7.23 7.09
N GLU A 25 -0.16 -8.06 6.08
CA GLU A 25 -1.10 -7.77 4.99
C GLU A 25 -2.47 -7.24 5.44
N PRO A 26 -3.24 -7.89 6.35
CA PRO A 26 -4.56 -7.39 6.73
C PRO A 26 -4.50 -6.02 7.43
N ILE A 27 -3.44 -5.75 8.19
CA ILE A 27 -3.23 -4.45 8.84
C ILE A 27 -2.96 -3.39 7.76
N TYR A 28 -2.05 -3.69 6.83
CA TYR A 28 -1.65 -2.76 5.78
C TYR A 28 -2.80 -2.40 4.83
N VAL A 29 -3.62 -3.38 4.43
CA VAL A 29 -4.80 -3.14 3.59
C VAL A 29 -5.81 -2.27 4.34
N ALA A 30 -6.05 -2.54 5.63
CA ALA A 30 -6.93 -1.71 6.44
C ALA A 30 -6.41 -0.27 6.59
N GLN A 31 -5.11 -0.07 6.83
CA GLN A 31 -4.48 1.26 6.89
C GLN A 31 -4.71 2.03 5.58
N TRP A 32 -4.51 1.39 4.42
CA TRP A 32 -4.81 2.03 3.14
C TRP A 32 -6.31 2.26 2.92
N GLY A 33 -7.17 1.40 3.46
CA GLY A 33 -8.62 1.58 3.46
C GLY A 33 -9.03 2.85 4.22
N THR A 34 -8.46 3.10 5.40
CA THR A 34 -8.72 4.34 6.14
C THR A 34 -8.12 5.56 5.44
N MET A 35 -6.93 5.43 4.83
CA MET A 35 -6.33 6.49 4.00
C MET A 35 -7.25 6.89 2.86
N TRP A 36 -7.83 5.91 2.15
CA TRP A 36 -8.77 6.15 1.06
C TRP A 36 -9.98 6.97 1.53
N ILE A 37 -10.56 6.63 2.68
CA ILE A 37 -11.69 7.36 3.27
C ILE A 37 -11.28 8.80 3.58
N MET A 38 -10.16 9.00 4.26
CA MET A 38 -9.69 10.32 4.66
C MET A 38 -9.36 11.21 3.46
N MET A 39 -8.65 10.68 2.47
CA MET A 39 -8.32 11.42 1.24
C MET A 39 -9.58 11.80 0.45
N ARG A 40 -10.61 10.95 0.42
CA ARG A 40 -11.89 11.28 -0.23
C ARG A 40 -12.67 12.35 0.53
N ARG A 41 -12.68 12.31 1.87
CA ARG A 41 -13.28 13.35 2.72
C ARG A 41 -12.58 14.69 2.50
N GLU A 42 -11.25 14.70 2.55
CA GLU A 42 -10.44 15.90 2.32
C GLU A 42 -10.70 16.50 0.92
N LYS A 43 -10.77 15.66 -0.12
CA LYS A 43 -11.09 16.09 -1.49
C LYS A 43 -12.50 16.68 -1.62
N ARG A 44 -13.46 16.17 -0.85
CA ARG A 44 -14.85 16.67 -0.82
C ARG A 44 -14.93 18.02 -0.12
N ASP A 45 -14.25 18.17 1.02
CA ASP A 45 -14.43 19.29 1.93
C ASP A 45 -13.56 20.50 1.56
N ARG A 46 -12.37 20.28 1.01
CA ARG A 46 -11.45 21.36 0.63
C ARG A 46 -11.84 22.01 -0.69
N ARG A 47 -12.26 23.28 -0.63
CA ARG A 47 -12.66 24.08 -1.81
C ARG A 47 -11.53 24.34 -2.81
N HIS A 48 -10.35 24.69 -2.31
CA HIS A 48 -9.18 24.98 -3.14
C HIS A 48 -8.02 24.07 -2.74
N PHE A 49 -7.86 22.98 -3.47
CA PHE A 49 -6.74 22.06 -3.28
C PHE A 49 -5.55 22.50 -4.15
N LYS A 50 -4.56 23.13 -3.53
CA LYS A 50 -3.32 23.54 -4.20
C LYS A 50 -2.36 22.35 -4.27
N ARG A 51 -2.04 21.91 -5.49
CA ARG A 51 -1.03 20.86 -5.72
C ARG A 51 0.38 21.42 -5.49
N MET A 52 1.30 20.56 -5.08
CA MET A 52 2.72 20.90 -5.01
C MET A 52 3.27 21.24 -6.40
N ARG A 53 4.30 22.09 -6.44
CA ARG A 53 5.04 22.39 -7.67
C ARG A 53 6.21 21.41 -7.81
N PHE A 54 6.58 21.14 -9.05
CA PHE A 54 7.70 20.27 -9.38
C PHE A 54 8.63 21.00 -10.37
N PRO A 55 9.96 21.07 -10.11
CA PRO A 55 10.63 20.61 -8.88
C PRO A 55 10.24 21.46 -7.64
N PRO A 56 10.31 20.90 -6.41
CA PRO A 56 9.99 21.66 -5.20
C PRO A 56 11.03 22.73 -4.83
N PHE A 57 12.28 22.53 -5.26
CA PHE A 57 13.43 23.41 -5.01
C PHE A 57 13.99 23.91 -6.34
N ASP A 58 14.70 25.04 -6.30
CA ASP A 58 15.44 25.57 -7.44
C ASP A 58 16.73 24.76 -7.66
N ASP A 59 17.16 24.62 -8.92
CA ASP A 59 18.36 23.85 -9.28
C ASP A 59 19.65 24.58 -8.86
N GLU A 60 19.58 25.90 -8.67
CA GLU A 60 20.71 26.73 -8.21
C GLU A 60 20.87 26.72 -6.68
N GLU A 61 19.88 26.24 -5.93
CA GLU A 61 19.94 26.16 -4.47
C GLU A 61 20.59 24.83 -4.03
N PRO A 62 21.59 24.86 -3.13
CA PRO A 62 22.16 23.63 -2.59
C PRO A 62 21.13 22.88 -1.73
N PRO A 63 21.24 21.55 -1.61
CA PRO A 63 20.39 20.78 -0.71
C PRO A 63 20.46 21.29 0.73
N LEU A 64 19.30 21.39 1.37
CA LEU A 64 19.19 21.82 2.76
C LEU A 64 19.78 20.78 3.72
N ASP A 65 20.52 21.25 4.72
CA ASP A 65 21.01 20.40 5.80
C ASP A 65 19.90 20.05 6.79
N TYR A 66 19.88 18.79 7.24
CA TYR A 66 18.83 18.26 8.10
C TYR A 66 18.92 18.81 9.53
N SER A 67 20.14 18.90 10.08
CA SER A 67 20.37 19.42 11.45
C SER A 67 19.86 20.84 11.59
N ASP A 68 20.22 21.69 10.62
CA ASP A 68 19.96 23.13 10.72
C ASP A 68 18.51 23.51 10.38
N ASN A 69 17.85 22.77 9.48
CA ASN A 69 16.55 23.19 8.92
C ASN A 69 15.35 22.32 9.33
N VAL A 70 15.57 21.06 9.71
CA VAL A 70 14.48 20.08 9.83
C VAL A 70 14.41 19.44 11.21
N LEU A 71 15.55 19.20 11.87
CA LEU A 71 15.61 18.43 13.12
C LEU A 71 14.73 19.01 14.24
N ASP A 72 14.70 20.34 14.39
CA ASP A 72 13.96 21.03 15.45
C ASP A 72 12.51 21.38 15.06
N VAL A 73 12.09 21.05 13.84
CA VAL A 73 10.74 21.34 13.35
C VAL A 73 9.81 20.17 13.66
N GLU A 74 8.78 20.43 14.46
CA GLU A 74 7.76 19.42 14.74
C GLU A 74 7.01 19.04 13.45
N PRO A 75 6.91 17.74 13.11
CA PRO A 75 6.18 17.30 11.94
C PRO A 75 4.70 17.68 12.01
N LEU A 76 4.15 18.05 10.86
CA LEU A 76 2.71 18.20 10.71
C LEU A 76 1.99 16.88 10.99
N GLU A 77 0.74 16.99 11.42
CA GLU A 77 -0.12 15.84 11.70
C GLU A 77 -0.25 14.94 10.46
N ALA A 78 -0.09 13.63 10.69
CA ALA A 78 -0.24 12.63 9.64
C ALA A 78 -1.72 12.43 9.30
N ILE A 79 -1.98 11.90 8.10
CA ILE A 79 -3.35 11.47 7.76
C ILE A 79 -3.70 10.29 8.67
N GLN A 80 -4.65 10.49 9.57
CA GLN A 80 -5.19 9.46 10.45
C GLN A 80 -6.71 9.61 10.48
N LEU A 81 -7.41 8.48 10.40
CA LEU A 81 -8.85 8.44 10.66
C LEU A 81 -9.07 8.37 12.17
N ASP A 82 -9.95 9.21 12.69
CA ASP A 82 -10.46 9.08 14.05
C ASP A 82 -11.19 7.74 14.20
N LEU A 83 -10.60 6.83 14.96
CA LEU A 83 -11.15 5.50 15.22
C LEU A 83 -12.15 5.55 16.38
N ASP A 84 -13.20 4.74 16.29
CA ASP A 84 -14.22 4.67 17.34
C ASP A 84 -13.71 3.92 18.58
N ALA A 85 -13.91 4.50 19.76
CA ALA A 85 -13.36 3.97 21.01
C ALA A 85 -13.97 2.62 21.43
N ASP A 86 -15.17 2.29 20.96
CA ASP A 86 -15.89 1.07 21.30
C ASP A 86 -15.83 0.03 20.17
N GLU A 87 -16.11 0.44 18.92
CA GLU A 87 -16.12 -0.45 17.75
C GLU A 87 -14.70 -0.83 17.28
N ASP A 88 -13.77 0.14 17.26
CA ASP A 88 -12.40 -0.05 16.78
C ASP A 88 -11.39 -0.36 17.89
N LYS A 89 -11.88 -0.52 19.12
CA LYS A 89 -11.09 -0.84 20.31
C LYS A 89 -10.00 -1.90 20.11
N PRO A 90 -10.24 -3.02 19.38
CA PRO A 90 -9.21 -4.06 19.20
C PRO A 90 -7.94 -3.60 18.45
N VAL A 91 -8.03 -2.52 17.67
CA VAL A 91 -6.92 -2.02 16.82
C VAL A 91 -6.48 -0.59 17.16
N ALA A 92 -7.35 0.21 17.78
CA ALA A 92 -7.19 1.66 17.93
C ALA A 92 -5.82 2.12 18.48
N GLU A 93 -5.26 1.40 19.46
CA GLU A 93 -4.01 1.79 20.14
C GLU A 93 -2.77 1.68 19.26
N TRP A 94 -2.73 0.72 18.33
CA TRP A 94 -1.52 0.37 17.58
C TRP A 94 -1.66 0.56 16.06
N PHE A 95 -2.85 0.92 15.59
CA PHE A 95 -3.21 0.84 14.17
C PHE A 95 -2.33 1.70 13.25
N TYR A 96 -1.88 2.87 13.71
CA TYR A 96 -1.03 3.79 12.94
C TYR A 96 0.45 3.75 13.31
N ASP A 97 0.88 2.76 14.10
CA ASP A 97 2.29 2.56 14.42
C ASP A 97 3.09 2.14 13.17
N HIS A 98 4.38 2.45 13.17
CA HIS A 98 5.27 2.03 12.08
C HIS A 98 5.39 0.49 11.99
N ARG A 99 5.49 -0.17 13.15
CA ARG A 99 5.51 -1.64 13.29
C ARG A 99 4.47 -2.05 14.34
N PRO A 100 3.20 -2.16 13.93
CA PRO A 100 2.13 -2.47 14.88
C PRO A 100 2.33 -3.82 15.55
N LEU A 101 1.99 -3.91 16.84
CA LEU A 101 2.05 -5.14 17.64
C LEU A 101 3.46 -5.74 17.80
N LEU A 102 4.51 -4.95 17.56
CA LEU A 102 5.88 -5.33 17.87
C LEU A 102 6.00 -5.70 19.36
N ASP A 103 6.76 -6.75 19.67
CA ASP A 103 6.95 -7.29 21.02
C ASP A 103 5.71 -7.89 21.71
N THR A 104 4.59 -8.05 20.98
CA THR A 104 3.42 -8.78 21.47
C THR A 104 3.42 -10.24 21.00
N LYS A 105 2.56 -11.08 21.60
CA LYS A 105 2.35 -12.47 21.17
C LYS A 105 1.83 -12.62 19.73
N TYR A 106 1.32 -11.53 19.14
CA TYR A 106 0.71 -11.54 17.81
C TYR A 106 1.75 -11.47 16.69
N MET A 107 3.01 -11.12 17.02
CA MET A 107 4.12 -11.04 16.09
C MET A 107 5.26 -11.96 16.55
N ASN A 108 6.05 -12.49 15.62
CA ASN A 108 7.18 -13.37 15.93
C ASN A 108 8.44 -12.64 16.47
N GLY A 109 8.28 -11.40 16.94
CA GLY A 109 9.35 -10.54 17.44
C GLY A 109 9.93 -9.58 16.40
N PRO A 110 11.15 -9.03 16.64
CA PRO A 110 11.73 -7.93 15.87
C PRO A 110 11.94 -8.18 14.38
N THR A 111 11.97 -9.44 13.96
CA THR A 111 12.08 -9.81 12.53
C THR A 111 10.81 -9.52 11.74
N TYR A 112 9.65 -9.43 12.41
CA TYR A 112 8.36 -9.00 11.85
C TYR A 112 7.93 -9.75 10.58
N ARG A 113 8.06 -11.09 10.59
CA ARG A 113 7.79 -11.93 9.40
C ARG A 113 6.55 -12.80 9.51
N LYS A 114 6.11 -13.14 10.72
CA LYS A 114 4.94 -13.97 10.96
C LYS A 114 4.04 -13.27 11.95
N TRP A 115 2.75 -13.25 11.62
CA TRP A 115 1.71 -12.65 12.43
C TRP A 115 0.62 -13.69 12.73
N GLN A 116 -0.03 -13.55 13.87
CA GLN A 116 -1.20 -14.32 14.29
C GLN A 116 -2.12 -13.36 15.01
N LEU A 117 -3.27 -13.02 14.41
CA LEU A 117 -4.19 -12.02 14.97
C LEU A 117 -5.41 -12.68 15.61
N ALA A 118 -5.97 -12.04 16.63
CA ALA A 118 -7.21 -12.49 17.24
C ALA A 118 -8.42 -12.21 16.33
N LEU A 119 -9.49 -13.00 16.48
CA LEU A 119 -10.71 -12.85 15.67
C LEU A 119 -11.31 -11.43 15.74
N PRO A 120 -11.42 -10.77 16.92
CA PRO A 120 -11.93 -9.40 16.98
C PRO A 120 -11.07 -8.40 16.21
N GLN A 121 -9.73 -8.54 16.26
CA GLN A 121 -8.82 -7.69 15.49
C GLN A 121 -9.04 -7.88 13.99
N MET A 122 -9.12 -9.13 13.52
CA MET A 122 -9.37 -9.43 12.11
C MET A 122 -10.72 -8.88 11.63
N ALA A 123 -11.77 -8.99 12.44
CA ALA A 123 -13.09 -8.46 12.11
C ALA A 123 -13.07 -6.92 11.94
N THR A 124 -12.42 -6.22 12.87
CA THR A 124 -12.26 -4.76 12.80
C THR A 124 -11.42 -4.35 11.58
N LEU A 125 -10.30 -5.02 11.31
CA LEU A 125 -9.46 -4.75 10.14
C LEU A 125 -10.21 -4.97 8.82
N TYR A 126 -10.97 -6.06 8.70
CA TYR A 126 -11.79 -6.34 7.52
C TYR A 126 -12.82 -5.22 7.27
N ARG A 127 -13.49 -4.76 8.32
CA ARG A 127 -14.45 -3.65 8.24
C ARG A 127 -13.79 -2.33 7.79
N LEU A 128 -12.62 -1.99 8.34
CA LEU A 128 -11.88 -0.79 7.95
C LEU A 128 -11.36 -0.87 6.50
N ALA A 129 -11.02 -2.08 6.04
CA ALA A 129 -10.55 -2.35 4.69
C ALA A 129 -11.66 -2.41 3.62
N ASN A 130 -12.94 -2.35 4.00
CA ASN A 130 -14.06 -2.63 3.11
C ASN A 130 -14.12 -1.75 1.84
N GLN A 131 -13.50 -0.57 1.85
CA GLN A 131 -13.43 0.29 0.65
C GLN A 131 -12.49 -0.25 -0.44
N LEU A 132 -11.59 -1.17 -0.11
CA LEU A 132 -10.58 -1.72 -1.01
C LEU A 132 -10.76 -3.21 -1.29
N LEU A 133 -11.56 -3.90 -0.49
CA LEU A 133 -11.84 -5.32 -0.67
C LEU A 133 -12.98 -5.54 -1.67
N THR A 134 -12.97 -6.72 -2.27
CA THR A 134 -14.06 -7.16 -3.14
C THR A 134 -15.27 -7.61 -2.32
N ASP A 135 -16.46 -7.21 -2.75
CA ASP A 135 -17.72 -7.72 -2.21
C ASP A 135 -18.14 -9.05 -2.86
N LEU A 136 -17.37 -9.53 -3.84
CA LEU A 136 -17.63 -10.77 -4.56
C LEU A 136 -17.21 -11.98 -3.73
N VAL A 137 -18.19 -12.84 -3.42
CA VAL A 137 -18.00 -14.05 -2.60
C VAL A 137 -17.96 -15.32 -3.46
N ASP A 138 -18.57 -15.30 -4.65
CA ASP A 138 -18.61 -16.45 -5.55
C ASP A 138 -17.56 -16.33 -6.66
N ASP A 139 -16.66 -17.31 -6.72
CA ASP A 139 -15.63 -17.41 -7.74
C ASP A 139 -16.20 -17.58 -9.16
N ASN A 140 -17.45 -18.03 -9.29
CA ASN A 140 -18.14 -18.09 -10.58
C ASN A 140 -18.30 -16.73 -11.25
N TYR A 141 -18.21 -15.63 -10.49
CA TYR A 141 -18.16 -14.28 -11.04
C TYR A 141 -17.02 -14.13 -12.07
N PHE A 142 -15.90 -14.83 -11.86
CA PHE A 142 -14.73 -14.79 -12.75
C PHE A 142 -14.83 -15.77 -13.93
N TYR A 143 -16.03 -16.24 -14.28
CA TYR A 143 -16.21 -17.07 -15.47
C TYR A 143 -15.70 -16.35 -16.73
N LEU A 144 -14.77 -16.99 -17.45
CA LEU A 144 -14.00 -16.43 -18.57
C LEU A 144 -13.10 -15.24 -18.22
N PHE A 145 -12.99 -14.87 -16.94
CA PHE A 145 -12.17 -13.78 -16.44
C PHE A 145 -11.11 -14.26 -15.43
N ASP A 146 -10.70 -15.52 -15.57
CA ASP A 146 -9.62 -16.15 -14.83
C ASP A 146 -8.36 -16.28 -15.70
N LEU A 147 -7.22 -16.58 -15.06
CA LEU A 147 -5.94 -16.69 -15.76
C LEU A 147 -5.95 -17.76 -16.85
N LYS A 148 -6.68 -18.88 -16.68
CA LYS A 148 -6.70 -19.95 -17.68
C LYS A 148 -7.48 -19.55 -18.93
N SER A 149 -8.59 -18.84 -18.77
CA SER A 149 -9.33 -18.27 -19.91
C SER A 149 -8.48 -17.25 -20.67
N PHE A 150 -7.75 -16.37 -19.97
CA PHE A 150 -6.84 -15.43 -20.62
C PHE A 150 -5.69 -16.10 -21.36
N TYR A 151 -5.09 -17.17 -20.82
CA TYR A 151 -4.04 -17.92 -21.53
C TYR A 151 -4.58 -18.58 -22.79
N THR A 152 -5.79 -19.13 -22.73
CA THR A 152 -6.44 -19.77 -23.86
C THR A 152 -6.80 -18.75 -24.94
N ALA A 153 -7.40 -17.63 -24.56
CA ALA A 153 -7.72 -16.53 -25.47
C ALA A 153 -6.45 -15.99 -26.17
N LYS A 154 -5.36 -15.79 -25.42
CA LYS A 154 -4.06 -15.40 -25.98
C LYS A 154 -3.52 -16.42 -26.99
N ALA A 155 -3.55 -17.71 -26.67
CA ALA A 155 -3.02 -18.75 -27.54
C ALA A 155 -3.82 -18.88 -28.85
N LEU A 156 -5.14 -18.72 -28.77
CA LEU A 156 -6.06 -18.77 -29.91
C LEU A 156 -6.16 -17.45 -30.69
N ASN A 157 -5.45 -16.41 -30.28
CA ASN A 157 -5.58 -15.06 -30.83
C ASN A 157 -7.04 -14.56 -30.82
N MET A 158 -7.76 -14.87 -29.75
CA MET A 158 -9.13 -14.43 -29.50
C MET A 158 -9.16 -13.44 -28.32
N ALA A 159 -10.18 -12.59 -28.28
CA ALA A 159 -10.36 -11.61 -27.21
C ALA A 159 -11.68 -11.85 -26.48
N ILE A 160 -11.62 -12.03 -25.17
CA ILE A 160 -12.80 -12.02 -24.29
C ILE A 160 -13.27 -10.56 -24.16
N PRO A 161 -14.58 -10.26 -24.24
CA PRO A 161 -15.09 -8.90 -24.01
C PRO A 161 -14.62 -8.33 -22.67
N GLY A 162 -14.03 -7.12 -22.69
CA GLY A 162 -13.45 -6.49 -21.50
C GLY A 162 -12.10 -7.05 -21.06
N GLY A 163 -11.62 -8.13 -21.67
CA GLY A 163 -10.33 -8.74 -21.41
C GLY A 163 -9.17 -8.13 -22.22
N PRO A 164 -7.92 -8.52 -21.91
CA PRO A 164 -6.74 -8.07 -22.63
C PRO A 164 -6.67 -8.66 -24.04
N LYS A 165 -5.96 -7.96 -24.94
CA LYS A 165 -5.62 -8.41 -26.31
C LYS A 165 -4.11 -8.61 -26.41
N PHE A 166 -3.70 -9.56 -27.24
CA PHE A 166 -2.29 -9.92 -27.43
C PHE A 166 -1.97 -10.09 -28.90
N GLU A 167 -0.68 -10.10 -29.26
CA GLU A 167 -0.25 -10.52 -30.59
C GLU A 167 -0.53 -12.02 -30.81
N PRO A 168 -0.82 -12.43 -32.07
CA PRO A 168 -0.98 -13.83 -32.42
C PRO A 168 0.27 -14.64 -32.06
N LEU A 169 0.07 -15.83 -31.48
CA LEU A 169 1.18 -16.71 -31.10
C LEU A 169 1.96 -17.23 -32.32
N VAL A 170 1.25 -17.52 -33.41
CA VAL A 170 1.83 -17.87 -34.71
C VAL A 170 1.41 -16.77 -35.69
N LYS A 171 2.38 -16.09 -36.29
CA LYS A 171 2.15 -14.96 -37.20
C LYS A 171 1.78 -15.41 -38.62
N ASP A 172 2.20 -16.62 -39.00
CA ASP A 172 2.00 -17.20 -40.32
C ASP A 172 1.01 -18.37 -40.24
N SER A 173 -0.28 -18.07 -40.15
CA SER A 173 -1.27 -19.08 -40.53
C SER A 173 -1.26 -19.14 -42.05
N ASN A 174 -0.60 -20.16 -42.62
CA ASN A 174 -0.73 -20.51 -44.03
C ASN A 174 -2.22 -20.43 -44.41
N THR A 175 -2.56 -19.47 -45.26
CA THR A 175 -3.87 -19.36 -45.87
C THR A 175 -4.10 -20.59 -46.72
N GLN A 176 -4.89 -21.52 -46.17
CA GLN A 176 -5.60 -22.59 -46.88
C GLN A 176 -4.71 -23.64 -47.59
N ASP A 177 -4.81 -24.89 -47.12
CA ASP A 177 -4.97 -26.01 -48.06
C ASP A 177 -6.41 -26.02 -48.57
#